data_AF-A0A9X3YFW1-F1
#
_entry.id   AF-A0A9X3YFW1-F1
#
_cell.length_a   1.000
_cell.length_b   1.000
_cell.length_c   1.000
_cell.angle_alpha   90.00
_cell.angle_beta   90.00
_cell.angle_gamma   90.00
#
_symmetry.space_group_name_H-M   'P 1'
#
loop_
_entity.id
_entity.type
_entity.pdbx_description
1 polymer ?
#
loop_
_entity_poly.entity_id
_entity_poly.type
_entity_poly.pdbx_seq_one_letter_code
_entity_poly.pdbx_strand_id
1 'polypeptide(L)'
;LDAILRVYNRYGRRDNKYKARIKILVKALTPEVFAQKVDAEMEHLRGGQTTLTEAEVHRVAKHFVDPEYKALSNQDAELAALDLEHPGFARWRGRNTLAHKKPGYVAVTLSLKPTGVAPGDITDKQLDAVADLADRYSFGQLRTYHEQNIILADVE
;
A
#
# COMPACT_ATOMS: atom_id res chain seq x y z
N LEU A 1 15.51 -5.15 9.22
CA LEU A 1 14.56 -6.28 9.42
C LEU A 1 15.27 -7.52 9.97
N ASP A 2 16.40 -7.92 9.39
CA ASP A 2 17.15 -9.13 9.75
C ASP A 2 17.49 -9.28 11.24
N ALA A 3 18.06 -8.26 11.89
CA ALA A 3 18.39 -8.32 13.31
C ALA A 3 17.15 -8.60 14.18
N ILE A 4 16.03 -7.93 13.90
CA ILE A 4 14.75 -8.16 14.58
C ILE A 4 14.31 -9.62 14.40
N LEU A 5 14.40 -10.15 13.18
CA LEU A 5 14.03 -11.55 12.88
C LEU A 5 14.98 -12.54 13.58
N ARG A 6 16.28 -12.26 13.66
CA ARG A 6 17.26 -13.10 14.37
C ARG A 6 16.98 -13.16 15.87
N VAL A 7 16.76 -12.00 16.51
CA VAL A 7 16.36 -11.93 17.93
C VAL A 7 15.06 -12.68 18.14
N TYR A 8 14.05 -12.45 17.30
CA TYR A 8 12.76 -13.13 17.41
C TYR A 8 12.86 -14.64 17.17
N ASN A 9 13.71 -15.10 16.25
CA ASN A 9 13.93 -16.51 16.01
C ASN A 9 14.69 -17.19 17.15
N ARG A 10 15.70 -16.53 17.73
CA ARG A 10 16.50 -17.07 18.83
C ARG A 10 15.75 -17.14 20.15
N TYR A 11 14.96 -16.11 20.47
CA TYR A 11 14.32 -15.99 21.79
C TYR A 11 12.80 -16.20 21.76
N GLY A 12 12.19 -16.25 20.57
CA GLY A 12 10.76 -16.45 20.42
C GLY A 12 10.32 -17.83 20.88
N ARG A 13 9.19 -17.90 21.58
CA ARG A 13 8.59 -19.17 21.99
C ARG A 13 8.13 -19.99 20.80
N ARG A 14 8.31 -21.31 20.90
CA ARG A 14 7.86 -22.31 19.91
C ARG A 14 7.02 -23.43 20.52
N ASP A 15 6.95 -23.49 21.84
CA ASP A 15 6.23 -24.48 22.62
C ASP A 15 4.70 -24.23 22.64
N ASN A 16 4.26 -22.98 22.51
CA ASN A 16 2.85 -22.63 22.53
C ASN A 16 2.51 -21.59 21.46
N LYS A 17 1.72 -21.98 20.45
CA LYS A 17 1.31 -21.12 19.34
C LYS A 17 0.62 -19.83 19.76
N TYR A 18 -0.10 -19.83 20.89
CA TYR A 18 -0.79 -18.64 21.42
C TYR A 18 0.17 -17.65 22.11
N LYS A 19 1.38 -18.10 22.47
CA LYS A 19 2.43 -17.28 23.09
C LYS A 19 3.65 -17.07 22.18
N ALA A 20 3.57 -17.48 20.92
CA ALA A 20 4.70 -17.47 19.99
C ALA A 20 4.93 -16.12 19.29
N ARG A 21 3.96 -15.19 19.27
CA ARG A 21 4.05 -13.91 18.54
C ARG A 21 5.11 -12.98 19.15
N ILE A 22 5.79 -12.20 18.30
CA ILE A 22 6.87 -11.27 18.69
C ILE A 22 6.47 -10.30 19.82
N LYS A 23 5.21 -9.83 19.85
CA LYS A 23 4.70 -8.97 20.93
C LYS A 23 4.82 -9.59 22.33
N ILE A 24 4.74 -10.92 22.42
CA ILE A 24 4.88 -11.66 23.68
C ILE A 24 6.34 -11.68 24.11
N LEU A 25 7.25 -11.86 23.15
CA LEU A 25 8.69 -11.80 23.40
C LEU A 25 9.11 -10.41 23.88
N VAL A 26 8.67 -9.36 23.18
CA VAL A 26 8.96 -7.96 23.57
C VAL A 26 8.43 -7.67 24.98
N LYS A 27 7.22 -8.12 25.32
CA LYS A 27 6.68 -7.97 26.67
C LYS A 27 7.50 -8.73 27.72
N ALA A 28 7.96 -9.95 27.42
CA ALA A 28 8.72 -10.77 28.35
C ALA A 28 10.14 -10.25 28.60
N LEU A 29 10.78 -9.66 27.58
CA LEU A 29 12.10 -9.06 27.70
C LEU A 29 12.07 -7.60 28.17
N THR A 30 10.93 -6.92 27.97
CA THR A 30 10.76 -5.45 27.89
C THR A 30 11.25 -4.86 26.55
N PRO A 31 10.66 -3.73 26.10
CA PRO A 31 11.08 -3.04 24.89
C PRO A 31 12.57 -2.67 24.89
N GLU A 32 13.10 -2.24 26.03
CA GLU A 32 14.48 -1.76 26.17
C GLU A 32 15.48 -2.90 25.98
N VAL A 33 15.26 -4.05 26.63
CA VAL A 33 16.14 -5.21 26.48
C VAL A 33 16.00 -5.82 25.09
N PHE A 34 14.80 -5.82 24.51
CA PHE A 34 14.62 -6.27 23.13
C PHE A 34 15.41 -5.38 22.16
N ALA A 35 15.34 -4.05 22.31
CA ALA A 35 16.10 -3.11 21.52
C ALA A 35 17.61 -3.34 21.64
N GLN A 36 18.14 -3.47 22.87
CA GLN A 36 19.56 -3.79 23.09
C GLN A 36 20.02 -5.06 22.38
N LYS A 37 19.19 -6.11 22.36
CA LYS A 37 19.50 -7.35 21.62
C LYS A 37 19.46 -7.14 20.11
N VAL A 38 18.52 -6.34 19.62
CA VAL A 38 18.45 -5.99 18.20
C VAL A 38 19.68 -5.18 17.80
N ASP A 39 20.11 -4.22 18.62
CA ASP A 39 21.28 -3.38 18.34
C ASP A 39 22.57 -4.22 18.33
N ALA A 40 22.71 -5.16 19.27
CA ALA A 40 23.83 -6.09 19.27
C ALA A 40 23.88 -6.98 18.01
N GLU A 41 22.72 -7.49 17.57
CA GLU A 41 22.64 -8.24 16.30
C GLU A 41 22.85 -7.33 15.07
N MET A 42 22.39 -6.07 15.10
CA MET A 42 22.64 -5.10 14.02
C MET A 42 24.13 -4.81 13.88
N GLU A 43 24.85 -4.64 14.99
CA GLU A 43 26.30 -4.43 14.96
C GLU A 43 27.04 -5.64 14.39
N HIS A 44 26.63 -6.85 14.79
CA HIS A 44 27.17 -8.08 14.20
C HIS A 44 26.91 -8.21 12.69
N LEU A 45 25.79 -7.67 12.19
CA LEU A 45 25.45 -7.71 10.76
C LEU A 45 26.10 -6.58 9.95
N ARG A 46 26.62 -5.55 10.60
CA ARG A 46 27.21 -4.38 9.94
C ARG A 46 28.39 -4.81 9.07
N GLY A 47 28.42 -4.33 7.82
CA GLY A 47 29.46 -4.69 6.85
C GLY A 47 29.27 -6.06 6.20
N GLY A 48 28.23 -6.82 6.57
CA GLY A 48 27.89 -8.09 5.93
C GLY A 48 27.17 -7.93 4.58
N GLN A 49 26.76 -9.05 3.97
CA GLN A 49 26.11 -9.10 2.66
C GLN A 49 24.80 -8.29 2.56
N THR A 50 24.13 -8.06 3.69
CA THR A 50 22.88 -7.29 3.74
C THR A 50 23.09 -5.81 4.07
N THR A 51 24.35 -5.36 4.06
CA THR A 51 24.69 -3.94 4.19
C THR A 51 24.13 -3.18 3.00
N LEU A 52 23.26 -2.21 3.27
CA LEU A 52 22.70 -1.34 2.26
C LEU A 52 23.80 -0.40 1.75
N THR A 53 24.21 -0.59 0.50
CA THR A 53 25.19 0.28 -0.16
C THR A 53 24.49 1.37 -0.94
N GLU A 54 25.16 2.49 -1.16
CA GLU A 54 24.62 3.58 -1.97
C GLU A 54 24.34 3.13 -3.41
N ALA A 55 25.20 2.25 -3.97
CA ALA A 55 24.99 1.65 -5.28
C ALA A 55 23.70 0.81 -5.33
N GLU A 56 23.40 0.07 -4.27
CA GLU A 56 22.18 -0.73 -4.17
C GLU A 56 20.93 0.15 -4.02
N VAL A 57 21.02 1.23 -3.23
CA VAL A 57 19.96 2.26 -3.14
C VAL A 57 19.68 2.85 -4.51
N HIS A 58 20.72 3.29 -5.23
CA HIS A 58 20.58 3.84 -6.58
C HIS A 58 20.01 2.83 -7.58
N ARG A 59 20.40 1.55 -7.48
CA ARG A 59 19.87 0.48 -8.34
C ARG A 59 18.37 0.30 -8.11
N VAL A 60 17.95 0.21 -6.85
CA VAL A 60 16.55 0.00 -6.47
C VAL A 60 15.70 1.24 -6.79
N ALA A 61 16.21 2.45 -6.53
CA ALA A 61 15.50 3.70 -6.78
C ALA A 61 15.06 3.88 -8.24
N LYS A 62 15.83 3.33 -9.21
CA LYS A 62 15.47 3.35 -10.64
C LYS A 62 14.16 2.64 -10.98
N HIS A 63 13.66 1.78 -10.10
CA HIS A 63 12.39 1.08 -10.29
C HIS A 63 11.19 1.85 -9.71
N PHE A 64 11.42 2.92 -8.94
CA PHE A 64 10.37 3.73 -8.32
C PHE A 64 10.24 5.08 -9.05
N VAL A 65 9.79 5.02 -10.30
CA VAL A 65 9.55 6.20 -11.13
C VAL A 65 8.07 6.58 -11.10
N ASP A 66 7.80 7.88 -11.10
CA ASP A 66 6.45 8.40 -11.35
C ASP A 66 6.04 8.03 -12.80
N PRO A 67 4.77 7.69 -13.07
CA PRO A 67 4.24 7.57 -14.43
C PRO A 67 4.45 8.85 -15.26
N GLU A 68 4.35 8.73 -16.58
CA GLU A 68 4.39 9.87 -17.50
C GLU A 68 3.09 10.68 -17.44
N TYR A 69 2.93 11.45 -16.35
CA TYR A 69 1.77 12.32 -16.15
C TYR A 69 1.71 13.42 -17.21
N LYS A 70 0.49 13.70 -17.68
CA LYS A 70 0.20 14.86 -18.51
C LYS A 70 0.24 16.13 -17.66
N ALA A 71 0.61 17.25 -18.28
CA ALA A 71 0.54 18.57 -17.67
C ALA A 71 -0.91 19.08 -17.71
N LEU A 72 -1.71 18.68 -16.72
CA LEU A 72 -3.12 19.03 -16.59
C LEU A 72 -3.33 20.07 -15.48
N SER A 73 -4.45 20.78 -15.56
CA SER A 73 -4.98 21.61 -14.47
C SER A 73 -6.21 20.94 -13.86
N ASN A 74 -6.50 21.24 -12.59
CA ASN A 74 -7.78 20.84 -12.01
C ASN A 74 -8.92 21.52 -12.76
N GLN A 75 -9.98 20.76 -13.05
CA GLN A 75 -11.19 21.22 -13.76
C GLN A 75 -12.35 21.35 -12.78
N ASP A 76 -12.13 22.06 -11.67
CA ASP A 76 -13.07 22.09 -10.53
C ASP A 76 -14.42 22.71 -10.91
N ALA A 77 -14.43 23.74 -11.77
CA ALA A 77 -15.63 24.43 -12.19
C ALA A 77 -16.48 23.57 -13.13
N GLU A 78 -15.84 22.91 -14.10
CA GLU A 78 -16.47 22.00 -15.04
C GLU A 78 -17.04 20.77 -14.32
N LEU A 79 -16.28 20.19 -13.38
CA LEU A 79 -16.74 19.09 -12.54
C LEU A 79 -17.92 19.50 -11.65
N ALA A 80 -17.91 20.72 -11.11
CA ALA A 80 -19.04 21.23 -10.33
C ALA A 80 -20.31 21.36 -11.17
N ALA A 81 -20.21 21.78 -12.43
CA ALA A 81 -21.34 21.83 -13.35
C ALA A 81 -21.88 20.42 -13.66
N LEU A 82 -21.00 19.47 -13.95
CA LEU A 82 -21.37 18.06 -14.19
C LEU A 82 -22.00 17.39 -12.96
N ASP A 83 -21.53 17.73 -11.76
CA ASP A 83 -22.09 17.22 -10.52
C ASP A 83 -23.54 17.67 -10.31
N LEU A 84 -23.88 18.90 -10.72
CA LEU A 84 -25.26 19.42 -10.68
C LEU A 84 -26.16 18.70 -11.68
N GLU A 85 -25.64 18.37 -12.87
CA GLU A 85 -26.37 17.61 -13.90
C GLU A 85 -26.54 16.14 -13.53
N HIS A 86 -25.54 15.55 -12.85
CA HIS A 86 -25.48 14.14 -12.53
C HIS A 86 -25.33 13.88 -11.02
N PRO A 87 -26.40 14.08 -10.23
CA PRO A 87 -26.32 13.98 -8.76
C PRO A 87 -25.97 12.57 -8.27
N GLY A 88 -26.26 11.53 -9.05
CA GLY A 88 -25.82 10.17 -8.77
C GLY A 88 -24.31 10.00 -8.88
N PHE A 89 -23.71 10.55 -9.95
CA PHE A 89 -22.28 10.54 -10.17
C PHE A 89 -21.54 11.42 -9.16
N ALA A 90 -22.07 12.62 -8.86
CA ALA A 90 -21.51 13.50 -7.82
C ALA A 90 -21.37 12.78 -6.47
N ARG A 91 -22.43 12.06 -6.06
CA ARG A 91 -22.44 11.23 -4.85
C ARG A 91 -21.46 10.06 -4.89
N TRP A 92 -21.25 9.48 -6.06
CA TRP A 92 -20.24 8.42 -6.23
C TRP A 92 -18.84 9.01 -6.15
N ARG A 93 -18.56 10.11 -6.86
CA ARG A 93 -17.28 10.81 -6.91
C ARG A 93 -16.86 11.26 -5.53
N GLY A 94 -17.75 11.91 -4.77
CA GLY A 94 -17.47 12.36 -3.41
C GLY A 94 -17.18 11.24 -2.39
N ARG A 95 -17.49 9.97 -2.71
CA ARG A 95 -17.20 8.81 -1.84
C ARG A 95 -16.03 7.96 -2.31
N ASN A 96 -15.81 7.92 -3.62
CA ASN A 96 -14.88 6.98 -4.24
C ASN A 96 -13.65 7.68 -4.84
N THR A 97 -13.52 8.99 -4.72
CA THR A 97 -12.33 9.71 -5.21
C THR A 97 -11.59 10.42 -4.10
N LEU A 98 -10.27 10.51 -4.24
CA LEU A 98 -9.35 11.23 -3.37
C LEU A 98 -8.47 12.12 -4.23
N ALA A 99 -8.21 13.34 -3.77
CA ALA A 99 -7.34 14.28 -4.48
C ALA A 99 -5.92 13.69 -4.64
N HIS A 100 -5.37 13.81 -5.84
CA HIS A 100 -4.00 13.36 -6.13
C HIS A 100 -2.98 14.48 -5.89
N LYS A 101 -1.71 14.10 -5.70
CA LYS A 101 -0.59 15.06 -5.57
C LYS A 101 -0.28 15.79 -6.88
N LYS A 102 -0.65 15.22 -8.04
CA LYS A 102 -0.48 15.83 -9.37
C LYS A 102 -1.80 16.52 -9.75
N PRO A 103 -1.78 17.82 -10.11
CA PRO A 103 -2.97 18.51 -10.61
C PRO A 103 -3.58 17.80 -11.83
N GLY A 104 -4.91 17.82 -11.91
CA GLY A 104 -5.67 17.14 -12.97
C GLY A 104 -5.62 15.61 -12.87
N TYR A 105 -5.31 15.06 -11.70
CA TYR A 105 -5.41 13.64 -11.42
C TYR A 105 -6.17 13.39 -10.11
N VAL A 106 -6.77 12.21 -9.97
CA VAL A 106 -7.45 11.71 -8.77
C VAL A 106 -7.14 10.23 -8.55
N ALA A 107 -7.20 9.79 -7.29
CA ALA A 107 -7.23 8.37 -6.98
C ALA A 107 -8.70 7.89 -6.89
N VAL A 108 -9.04 6.84 -7.63
CA VAL A 108 -10.37 6.22 -7.62
C VAL A 108 -10.34 4.92 -6.83
N THR A 109 -11.27 4.77 -5.90
CA THR A 109 -11.48 3.55 -5.10
C THR A 109 -12.58 2.71 -5.72
N LEU A 110 -12.24 1.49 -6.12
CA LEU A 110 -13.18 0.45 -6.52
C LEU A 110 -13.52 -0.40 -5.29
N SER A 111 -14.74 -0.25 -4.81
CA SER A 111 -15.23 -0.96 -3.62
C SER A 111 -15.53 -2.43 -3.95
N LEU A 112 -14.93 -3.35 -3.21
CA LEU A 112 -15.22 -4.80 -3.28
C LEU A 112 -16.09 -5.24 -2.09
N LYS A 113 -17.04 -4.39 -1.70
CA LYS A 113 -17.92 -4.62 -0.54
C LYS A 113 -19.41 -4.54 -0.89
N PRO A 114 -19.89 -5.25 -1.92
CA PRO A 114 -21.32 -5.30 -2.18
C PRO A 114 -22.05 -6.04 -1.04
N THR A 115 -23.27 -5.63 -0.74
CA THR A 115 -24.10 -6.25 0.29
C THR A 115 -24.29 -7.74 0.01
N GLY A 116 -24.05 -8.59 1.03
CA GLY A 116 -24.25 -10.04 0.93
C GLY A 116 -23.07 -10.82 0.36
N VAL A 117 -21.95 -10.17 0.04
CA VAL A 117 -20.70 -10.81 -0.40
C VAL A 117 -19.60 -10.51 0.62
N ALA A 118 -18.64 -11.43 0.79
CA ALA A 118 -17.51 -11.17 1.65
C ALA A 118 -16.65 -10.02 1.09
N PRO A 119 -16.24 -9.04 1.93
CA PRO A 119 -15.36 -7.96 1.50
C PRO A 119 -14.07 -8.46 0.84
N GLY A 120 -13.73 -7.87 -0.31
CA GLY A 120 -12.53 -8.22 -1.06
C GLY A 120 -12.71 -9.34 -2.07
N ASP A 121 -13.86 -10.02 -2.09
CA ASP A 121 -14.15 -11.00 -3.12
C ASP A 121 -14.35 -10.31 -4.46
N ILE A 122 -13.71 -10.87 -5.48
CA ILE A 122 -13.78 -10.43 -6.87
C ILE A 122 -13.77 -11.66 -7.77
N THR A 123 -14.66 -11.71 -8.76
CA THR A 123 -14.65 -12.80 -9.75
C THR A 123 -13.58 -12.57 -10.80
N ASP A 124 -13.25 -13.61 -11.57
CA ASP A 124 -12.38 -13.55 -12.75
C ASP A 124 -12.83 -12.43 -13.73
N LYS A 125 -14.12 -12.40 -14.07
CA LYS A 125 -14.68 -11.39 -14.99
C LYS A 125 -14.59 -9.97 -14.44
N GLN A 126 -14.77 -9.80 -13.13
CA GLN A 126 -14.63 -8.50 -12.49
C GLN A 126 -13.17 -8.07 -12.46
N LEU A 127 -12.25 -9.00 -12.21
CA LEU A 127 -10.82 -8.73 -12.22
C LEU A 127 -10.33 -8.32 -13.60
N ASP A 128 -10.78 -9.00 -14.67
CA ASP A 128 -10.49 -8.62 -16.05
C ASP A 128 -11.02 -7.20 -16.36
N ALA A 129 -12.26 -6.90 -15.96
CA ALA A 129 -12.82 -5.56 -16.15
C ALA A 129 -12.04 -4.48 -15.39
N VAL A 130 -11.52 -4.80 -14.20
CA VAL A 130 -10.68 -3.89 -13.42
C VAL A 130 -9.31 -3.71 -14.09
N ALA A 131 -8.73 -4.75 -14.69
CA ALA A 131 -7.50 -4.65 -15.47
C ALA A 131 -7.69 -3.74 -16.69
N ASP A 132 -8.80 -3.91 -17.43
CA ASP A 132 -9.16 -3.04 -18.56
C ASP A 132 -9.33 -1.57 -18.14
N LEU A 133 -9.82 -1.32 -16.93
CA LEU A 133 -9.91 0.04 -16.37
C LEU A 133 -8.53 0.58 -16.00
N ALA A 134 -7.65 -0.24 -15.44
CA ALA A 134 -6.30 0.18 -15.09
C ALA A 134 -5.50 0.55 -16.35
N ASP A 135 -5.57 -0.25 -17.41
CA ASP A 135 -4.90 0.04 -18.69
C ASP A 135 -5.39 1.35 -19.32
N ARG A 136 -6.71 1.59 -19.28
CA ARG A 136 -7.29 2.80 -19.88
C ARG A 136 -7.08 4.07 -19.07
N TYR A 137 -7.12 3.97 -17.75
CA TYR A 137 -7.26 5.14 -16.89
C TYR A 137 -6.19 5.30 -15.82
N SER A 138 -5.35 4.29 -15.57
CA SER A 138 -4.40 4.32 -14.44
C SER A 138 -3.03 3.72 -14.82
N PHE A 139 -2.61 3.95 -16.07
CA PHE A 139 -1.30 3.54 -16.60
C PHE A 139 -1.01 2.02 -16.47
N GLY A 140 -2.04 1.18 -16.55
CA GLY A 140 -1.93 -0.26 -16.35
C GLY A 140 -1.60 -0.67 -14.91
N GLN A 141 -1.75 0.25 -13.96
CA GLN A 141 -1.43 0.03 -12.55
C GLN A 141 -2.67 0.14 -11.67
N LEU A 142 -2.70 -0.71 -10.65
CA LEU A 142 -3.69 -0.68 -9.58
C LEU A 142 -3.02 -1.10 -8.26
N ARG A 143 -3.67 -0.79 -7.14
CA ARG A 143 -3.16 -1.12 -5.81
C ARG A 143 -4.25 -1.78 -4.98
N THR A 144 -3.96 -2.90 -4.34
CA THR A 144 -4.85 -3.49 -3.33
C THR A 144 -4.69 -2.75 -2.02
N TYR A 145 -5.80 -2.34 -1.43
CA TYR A 145 -5.82 -1.62 -0.15
C TYR A 145 -6.09 -2.57 1.02
N HIS A 146 -5.55 -2.26 2.20
CA HIS A 146 -5.68 -3.11 3.38
C HIS A 146 -7.14 -3.28 3.85
N GLU A 147 -8.00 -2.32 3.51
CA GLU A 147 -9.45 -2.44 3.73
C GLU A 147 -10.17 -3.22 2.62
N GLN A 148 -9.45 -4.03 1.82
CA GLN A 148 -10.03 -4.95 0.84
C GLN A 148 -10.76 -4.27 -0.33
N ASN A 149 -10.21 -3.15 -0.81
CA ASN A 149 -10.64 -2.45 -2.03
C ASN A 149 -9.49 -2.39 -3.04
N ILE A 150 -9.79 -2.02 -4.29
CA ILE A 150 -8.78 -1.73 -5.31
C ILE A 150 -8.72 -0.22 -5.55
N ILE A 151 -7.51 0.32 -5.72
CA ILE A 151 -7.28 1.72 -6.03
C ILE A 151 -6.68 1.84 -7.42
N LEU A 152 -7.32 2.65 -8.27
CA LEU A 152 -6.74 3.21 -9.49
C LEU A 152 -6.18 4.57 -9.10
N ALA A 153 -4.87 4.67 -8.92
CA ALA A 153 -4.29 5.79 -8.20
C ALA A 153 -4.07 7.05 -9.04
N ASP A 154 -3.99 6.87 -10.36
CA ASP A 154 -3.39 7.81 -11.28
C ASP A 154 -4.37 8.12 -12.43
N VAL A 155 -5.61 8.48 -12.09
CA VAL A 155 -6.72 8.75 -13.05
C VAL A 155 -6.80 10.24 -13.39
N GLU A 156 -6.83 10.58 -14.67
CA GLU A 156 -7.02 11.96 -15.19
C GLU A 156 -8.42 12.53 -14.89
#